data_AF-A0A3D2AAH4-F1
#
_entry.id   AF-A0A3D2AAH4-F1
#
_cell.length_a   1.000
_cell.length_b   1.000
_cell.length_c   1.000
_cell.angle_alpha   90.00
_cell.angle_beta   90.00
_cell.angle_gamma   90.00
#
_symmetry.space_group_name_H-M   'P 1'
#
loop_
_entity.id
_entity.type
_entity.pdbx_description
1 polymer ?
#
loop_
_entity_poly.entity_id
_entity_poly.type
_entity_poly.pdbx_seq_one_letter_code
_entity_poly.pdbx_strand_id
1 'polypeptide(L)'
;MAKRNIVKIGDDILRKVCRTQLTFDEKLHQILDDMAETMYAADGVGLAAPQVGILRRYCIVDIGDGLVELINPVITEQSGTQTDDEGCLSIPNQSAPVTRPMKVTVRAQDRNGNNIVVSAEGLKARAFCHEIDHLDGVLYIDKVQKTV
;
A
#
# COMPACT_ATOMS: atom_id res chain seq x y z
N MET A 1 -14.87 11.04 10.99
CA MET A 1 -14.14 10.40 9.88
C MET A 1 -14.55 11.10 8.60
N ALA A 2 -13.58 11.32 7.71
CA ALA A 2 -13.78 12.09 6.48
C ALA A 2 -13.06 11.42 5.31
N LYS A 3 -13.79 11.24 4.21
CA LYS A 3 -13.22 10.74 2.95
C LYS A 3 -12.10 11.66 2.47
N ARG A 4 -10.96 11.07 2.12
CA ARG A 4 -9.82 11.77 1.55
C ARG A 4 -9.86 11.68 0.02
N ASN A 5 -9.33 12.70 -0.64
CA ASN A 5 -9.19 12.68 -2.09
C ASN A 5 -8.01 11.78 -2.47
N ILE A 6 -8.27 10.78 -3.32
CA ILE A 6 -7.22 9.94 -3.89
C ILE A 6 -6.58 10.69 -5.05
N VAL A 7 -5.29 11.03 -4.92
CA VAL A 7 -4.51 11.67 -5.99
C VAL A 7 -4.29 10.69 -7.15
N LYS A 8 -4.21 11.23 -8.36
CA LYS A 8 -4.12 10.45 -9.60
C LYS A 8 -2.76 10.60 -10.25
N ILE A 9 -2.42 9.66 -11.13
CA ILE A 9 -1.19 9.71 -11.93
C ILE A 9 -1.02 11.08 -12.60
N GLY A 10 0.20 11.62 -12.54
CA GLY A 10 0.52 12.99 -12.92
C GLY A 10 0.80 13.89 -11.71
N ASP A 11 0.35 13.51 -10.50
CA ASP A 11 0.75 14.18 -9.26
C ASP A 11 2.13 13.70 -8.79
N ASP A 12 3.06 14.64 -8.62
CA ASP A 12 4.44 14.39 -8.16
C ASP A 12 4.51 13.67 -6.81
N ILE A 13 3.48 13.76 -5.98
CA ILE A 13 3.48 13.11 -4.67
C ILE A 13 3.60 11.58 -4.78
N LEU A 14 3.03 11.00 -5.84
CA LEU A 14 3.07 9.56 -6.11
C LEU A 14 4.47 9.05 -6.47
N ARG A 15 5.42 9.96 -6.76
CA ARG A 15 6.80 9.66 -7.13
C ARG A 15 7.80 9.97 -6.02
N LYS A 16 7.35 10.43 -4.85
CA LYS A 16 8.21 10.82 -3.74
C LYS A 16 8.35 9.69 -2.73
N VAL A 17 9.59 9.45 -2.29
CA VAL A 17 9.89 8.56 -1.17
C VAL A 17 9.30 9.14 0.11
N CYS A 18 8.50 8.33 0.79
CA CYS A 18 7.82 8.70 2.02
C CYS A 18 8.76 8.71 3.23
N ARG A 19 8.55 9.65 4.14
CA ARG A 19 9.34 9.77 5.37
C ARG A 19 8.83 8.81 6.43
N THR A 20 9.73 8.25 7.23
CA THR A 20 9.38 7.45 8.41
C THR A 20 8.37 8.17 9.30
N GLN A 21 7.37 7.45 9.77
CA GLN A 21 6.43 7.92 10.77
C GLN A 21 7.05 7.75 12.17
N LEU A 22 7.16 8.84 12.92
CA LEU A 22 7.82 8.85 14.24
C LEU A 22 6.85 9.03 15.41
N THR A 23 5.66 9.54 15.14
CA THR A 23 4.66 9.87 16.16
C THR A 23 3.44 8.98 16.00
N PHE A 24 3.01 8.35 17.08
CA PHE A 24 1.89 7.42 17.12
C PHE A 24 0.84 7.99 18.07
N ASP A 25 0.05 8.93 17.55
CA ASP A 25 -0.94 9.71 18.29
C ASP A 25 -2.34 9.53 17.69
N GLU A 26 -3.34 10.14 18.34
CA GLU A 26 -4.74 10.13 17.87
C GLU A 26 -4.89 10.68 16.45
N LYS A 27 -3.98 11.56 16.02
CA LYS A 27 -3.98 12.09 14.65
C LYS A 27 -3.59 11.02 13.64
N LEU A 28 -2.56 10.22 13.91
CA LEU A 28 -2.24 9.06 13.07
C LEU A 28 -3.43 8.10 13.00
N HIS A 29 -4.05 7.81 14.14
CA HIS A 29 -5.21 6.92 14.23
C HIS A 29 -6.35 7.40 13.35
N GLN A 30 -6.72 8.68 13.46
CA GLN A 30 -7.77 9.28 12.62
C GLN A 30 -7.41 9.21 11.13
N ILE A 31 -6.14 9.38 10.76
CA ILE A 31 -5.70 9.28 9.35
C ILE A 31 -5.86 7.86 8.83
N LEU A 32 -5.46 6.84 9.60
CA LEU A 32 -5.61 5.43 9.22
C LEU A 32 -7.09 5.08 9.05
N ASP A 33 -7.94 5.54 9.96
CA ASP A 33 -9.38 5.36 9.92
C ASP A 33 -10.00 6.04 8.67
N ASP A 34 -9.61 7.28 8.38
CA ASP A 34 -10.03 8.00 7.17
C ASP A 34 -9.55 7.30 5.87
N MET A 35 -8.33 6.75 5.88
CA MET A 35 -7.78 6.00 4.77
C MET A 35 -8.57 4.72 4.53
N ALA A 36 -8.96 3.99 5.57
CA ALA A 36 -9.78 2.79 5.46
C ALA A 36 -11.15 3.12 4.86
N GLU A 37 -11.83 4.15 5.37
CA GLU A 37 -13.09 4.62 4.79
C GLU A 37 -12.94 5.01 3.31
N THR A 38 -11.86 5.69 2.97
CA THR A 38 -11.55 6.11 1.59
C THR A 38 -11.31 4.92 0.67
N MET A 39 -10.55 3.92 1.14
CA MET A 39 -10.24 2.70 0.41
C MET A 39 -11.52 1.90 0.13
N TYR A 40 -12.35 1.67 1.14
CA TYR A 40 -13.61 0.93 0.99
C TYR A 40 -14.61 1.67 0.10
N ALA A 41 -14.71 2.99 0.21
CA ALA A 41 -15.58 3.79 -0.64
C ALA A 41 -15.16 3.82 -2.12
N ALA A 42 -13.92 3.43 -2.42
CA ALA A 42 -13.39 3.35 -3.77
C ALA A 42 -13.26 1.89 -4.27
N ASP A 43 -13.86 0.93 -3.56
CA ASP A 43 -13.79 -0.51 -3.85
C ASP A 43 -12.34 -1.03 -3.98
N GLY A 44 -11.42 -0.44 -3.22
CA GLY A 44 -10.01 -0.83 -3.19
C GLY A 44 -9.70 -1.88 -2.12
N VAL A 45 -8.60 -2.59 -2.32
CA VAL A 45 -8.06 -3.58 -1.35
C VAL A 45 -6.79 -3.10 -0.65
N GLY A 46 -6.28 -1.92 -1.02
CA GLY A 46 -5.10 -1.30 -0.45
C GLY A 46 -5.10 0.21 -0.70
N LEU A 47 -4.46 0.95 0.22
CA LEU A 47 -4.25 2.39 0.09
C LEU A 47 -3.02 2.84 0.89
N ALA A 48 -2.10 3.54 0.21
CA ALA A 48 -0.91 4.12 0.80
C ALA A 48 -1.09 5.63 1.10
N ALA A 49 -0.46 6.12 2.17
CA ALA A 49 -0.50 7.54 2.55
C ALA A 49 -0.24 8.56 1.42
N PRO A 50 0.74 8.37 0.50
CA PRO A 50 0.97 9.31 -0.59
C PRO A 50 -0.23 9.42 -1.53
N GLN A 51 -1.04 8.36 -1.67
CA GLN A 51 -2.24 8.38 -2.49
C GLN A 51 -3.32 9.31 -1.94
N VAL A 52 -3.26 9.69 -0.66
CA VAL A 52 -4.16 10.67 -0.04
C VAL A 52 -3.45 11.97 0.34
N GLY A 53 -2.34 12.29 -0.34
CA GLY A 53 -1.65 13.56 -0.16
C GLY A 53 -0.64 13.60 0.99
N ILE A 54 -0.29 12.45 1.60
CA ILE A 54 0.53 12.40 2.81
C ILE A 54 1.86 11.67 2.57
N LEU A 55 2.98 12.41 2.67
CA LEU A 55 4.33 11.84 2.52
C LEU A 55 4.86 11.20 3.82
N ARG A 56 4.15 10.19 4.32
CA ARG A 56 4.53 9.39 5.48
C ARG A 56 4.46 7.90 5.16
N ARG A 57 5.35 7.12 5.78
CA ARG A 57 5.54 5.71 5.45
C ARG A 57 4.52 4.83 6.18
N TYR A 58 3.27 4.83 5.72
CA TYR A 58 2.26 3.87 6.16
C TYR A 58 1.23 3.57 5.07
N CYS A 59 0.66 2.38 5.11
CA CYS A 59 -0.38 1.94 4.21
C CYS A 59 -1.35 1.01 4.93
N ILE A 60 -2.50 0.78 4.31
CA ILE A 60 -3.51 -0.17 4.77
C ILE A 60 -3.82 -1.17 3.66
N VAL A 61 -4.21 -2.39 4.05
CA VAL A 61 -4.65 -3.45 3.13
C VAL A 61 -5.77 -4.24 3.76
N ASP A 62 -6.82 -4.51 2.99
CA ASP A 62 -7.89 -5.44 3.35
C ASP A 62 -8.36 -6.17 2.09
N ILE A 63 -8.15 -7.48 2.04
CA ILE A 63 -8.58 -8.33 0.91
C ILE A 63 -9.88 -9.09 1.21
N GLY A 64 -10.62 -8.66 2.24
CA GLY A 64 -11.81 -9.34 2.75
C GLY A 64 -11.52 -10.30 3.92
N ASP A 65 -10.29 -10.31 4.43
CA ASP A 65 -9.86 -11.11 5.59
C ASP A 65 -9.56 -10.26 6.84
N GLY A 66 -9.81 -8.95 6.77
CA GLY A 66 -9.65 -7.99 7.85
C GLY A 66 -8.56 -6.96 7.58
N LEU A 67 -8.82 -5.73 8.03
CA LEU A 67 -7.94 -4.60 7.85
C LEU A 67 -6.58 -4.81 8.51
N VAL A 68 -5.51 -4.64 7.73
CA VAL A 68 -4.13 -4.62 8.19
C VAL A 68 -3.57 -3.22 8.01
N GLU A 69 -3.13 -2.61 9.11
CA GLU A 69 -2.40 -1.35 9.12
C GLU A 69 -0.90 -1.63 9.21
N LEU A 70 -0.12 -1.07 8.29
CA LEU A 70 1.32 -1.25 8.22
C LEU A 70 2.01 0.11 8.28
N ILE A 71 2.61 0.42 9.43
CA ILE A 71 3.41 1.65 9.61
C ILE A 71 4.89 1.32 9.55
N ASN A 72 5.65 2.13 8.82
CA ASN A 72 7.05 1.92 8.49
C ASN A 72 7.37 0.50 7.94
N PRO A 73 6.55 -0.08 7.03
CA PRO A 73 6.77 -1.45 6.59
C PRO A 73 8.05 -1.64 5.78
N VAL A 74 8.62 -2.83 5.95
CA VAL A 74 9.76 -3.35 5.19
C VAL A 74 9.53 -4.84 4.91
N ILE A 75 9.62 -5.25 3.64
CA ILE A 75 9.64 -6.67 3.27
C ILE A 75 11.00 -7.25 3.69
N THR A 76 11.01 -8.22 4.58
CA THR A 76 12.23 -8.86 5.10
C THR A 76 12.54 -10.20 4.43
N GLU A 77 11.51 -10.88 3.94
CA GLU A 77 11.64 -12.15 3.22
C GLU A 77 10.63 -12.21 2.09
N GLN A 78 10.99 -12.90 1.00
CA GLN A 78 10.12 -13.11 -0.14
C GLN A 78 10.46 -14.43 -0.83
N SER A 79 9.46 -15.16 -1.33
CA SER A 79 9.67 -16.42 -2.03
C SER A 79 8.55 -16.73 -3.03
N GLY A 80 8.87 -17.58 -4.01
CA GLY A 80 7.98 -17.91 -5.13
C GLY A 80 7.68 -16.71 -6.03
N THR A 81 6.88 -16.94 -7.07
CA THR A 81 6.48 -15.91 -8.05
C THR A 81 5.04 -16.10 -8.47
N GLN A 82 4.35 -14.99 -8.70
CA GLN A 82 3.01 -14.95 -9.27
C GLN A 82 2.92 -13.81 -10.29
N THR A 83 2.20 -14.01 -11.39
CA THR A 83 1.88 -12.97 -12.38
C THR A 83 0.37 -12.92 -12.50
N ASP A 84 -0.18 -11.71 -12.36
CA ASP A 84 -1.60 -11.44 -12.43
C ASP A 84 -1.79 -9.95 -12.72
N ASP A 85 -3.00 -9.56 -13.10
CA ASP A 85 -3.36 -8.18 -13.37
C ASP A 85 -3.38 -7.36 -12.06
N GLU A 86 -2.68 -6.24 -12.08
CA GLU A 86 -2.60 -5.30 -10.96
C GLU A 86 -3.22 -3.96 -11.39
N GLY A 87 -4.17 -3.46 -10.61
CA GLY A 87 -4.76 -2.13 -10.75
C GLY A 87 -4.31 -1.20 -9.62
N CYS A 88 -4.70 0.08 -9.69
CA CYS A 88 -4.37 1.06 -8.65
C CYS A 88 -5.44 2.15 -8.56
N LEU A 89 -5.85 2.52 -7.34
CA LEU A 89 -6.81 3.61 -7.14
C LEU A 89 -6.31 4.97 -7.67
N SER A 90 -5.00 5.16 -7.78
CA SER A 90 -4.37 6.35 -8.38
C SER A 90 -4.25 6.28 -9.91
N ILE A 91 -4.53 5.13 -10.54
CA ILE A 91 -4.50 4.92 -11.99
C ILE A 91 -5.82 4.24 -12.41
N PRO A 92 -6.95 4.99 -12.41
CA PRO A 92 -8.26 4.40 -12.59
C PRO A 92 -8.44 3.81 -13.98
N ASN A 93 -9.28 2.77 -14.08
CA ASN A 93 -9.66 2.09 -15.31
C ASN A 93 -8.50 1.45 -16.08
N GLN A 94 -7.39 1.16 -15.41
CA GLN A 94 -6.23 0.50 -15.98
C GLN A 94 -5.76 -0.62 -15.06
N SER A 95 -5.36 -1.72 -15.69
CA SER A 95 -4.65 -2.82 -15.06
C SER A 95 -3.61 -3.35 -16.05
N ALA A 96 -2.58 -4.00 -15.53
CA ALA A 96 -1.62 -4.69 -16.37
C ALA A 96 -0.98 -5.86 -15.59
N PRO A 97 -0.48 -6.89 -16.29
CA PRO A 97 0.16 -8.01 -15.64
C PRO A 97 1.47 -7.59 -14.96
N VAL A 98 1.56 -7.83 -13.66
CA VAL A 98 2.76 -7.57 -12.85
C VAL A 98 3.19 -8.83 -12.12
N THR A 99 4.47 -9.15 -12.21
CA THR A 99 5.06 -10.26 -11.44
C THR A 99 5.44 -9.80 -10.03
N ARG A 100 4.93 -10.50 -9.03
CA ARG A 100 5.22 -10.29 -7.60
C ARG A 100 5.70 -11.59 -6.95
N PRO A 101 6.36 -11.54 -5.78
CA PRO A 101 6.58 -12.73 -4.98
C PRO A 101 5.26 -13.41 -4.60
N MET A 102 5.24 -14.74 -4.53
CA MET A 102 4.05 -15.49 -4.10
C MET A 102 3.80 -15.33 -2.61
N LYS A 103 4.88 -15.24 -1.82
CA LYS A 103 4.86 -15.08 -0.36
C LYS A 103 5.81 -13.97 0.06
N VAL A 104 5.41 -13.18 1.05
CA VAL A 104 6.25 -12.14 1.67
C VAL A 104 6.11 -12.15 3.20
N THR A 105 7.19 -11.82 3.88
CA THR A 105 7.20 -11.48 5.32
C THR A 105 7.49 -9.99 5.44
N VAL A 106 6.61 -9.26 6.12
CA VAL A 106 6.72 -7.81 6.35
C VAL A 106 6.96 -7.54 7.82
N ARG A 107 8.01 -6.79 8.13
CA ARG A 107 8.20 -6.16 9.44
C ARG A 107 7.65 -4.74 9.38
N ALA A 108 6.79 -4.38 10.33
CA ALA A 108 6.17 -3.06 10.42
C ALA A 108 5.95 -2.68 11.90
N GLN A 109 5.29 -1.55 12.11
CA GLN A 109 4.73 -1.14 13.38
C GLN A 109 3.21 -1.07 13.27
N ASP A 110 2.51 -1.37 14.37
CA ASP A 110 1.07 -1.14 14.51
C ASP A 110 0.77 0.34 14.79
N ARG A 111 -0.51 0.71 14.87
CA ARG A 111 -0.96 2.10 15.16
C ARG A 111 -0.48 2.65 16.50
N ASN A 112 -0.03 1.80 17.42
CA ASN A 112 0.52 2.19 18.72
C ASN A 112 2.06 2.24 18.71
N GLY A 113 2.70 1.90 17.57
CA GLY A 113 4.14 1.87 17.42
C GLY A 113 4.81 0.57 17.81
N ASN A 114 4.03 -0.46 18.20
CA ASN A 114 4.60 -1.78 18.54
C ASN A 114 5.05 -2.49 17.27
N ASN A 115 6.21 -3.16 17.35
CA ASN A 115 6.72 -3.94 16.23
C ASN A 115 5.83 -5.16 15.97
N ILE A 116 5.47 -5.35 14.71
CA ILE A 116 4.71 -6.50 14.22
C ILE A 116 5.43 -7.16 13.05
N VAL A 117 5.19 -8.45 12.88
CA VAL A 117 5.64 -9.22 11.72
C VAL A 117 4.43 -9.92 11.12
N VAL A 118 4.19 -9.70 9.83
CA VAL A 118 3.02 -10.23 9.12
C VAL A 118 3.53 -11.03 7.91
N SER A 119 3.10 -12.29 7.81
CA SER A 119 3.31 -13.11 6.62
C SER A 119 2.06 -13.07 5.76
N ALA A 120 2.24 -12.95 4.44
CA ALA A 120 1.15 -12.95 3.47
C ALA A 120 1.53 -13.78 2.25
N GLU A 121 0.52 -14.32 1.58
CA GLU A 121 0.65 -15.06 0.32
C GLU A 121 -0.43 -14.64 -0.70
N GLY A 122 -0.24 -14.99 -1.96
CA GLY A 122 -1.20 -14.73 -3.04
C GLY A 122 -1.56 -13.25 -3.16
N LEU A 123 -2.86 -12.94 -3.19
CA LEU A 123 -3.36 -11.58 -3.37
C LEU A 123 -2.89 -10.62 -2.25
N LYS A 124 -2.83 -11.09 -0.99
CA LYS A 124 -2.38 -10.25 0.13
C LYS A 124 -0.89 -9.91 0.02
N ALA A 125 -0.07 -10.86 -0.44
CA ALA A 125 1.34 -10.60 -0.72
C ALA A 125 1.52 -9.57 -1.85
N ARG A 126 0.72 -9.69 -2.93
CA ARG A 126 0.69 -8.69 -4.02
C ARG A 126 0.32 -7.31 -3.50
N ALA A 127 -0.76 -7.20 -2.73
CA ALA A 127 -1.20 -5.94 -2.14
C ALA A 127 -0.12 -5.31 -1.26
N PHE A 128 0.53 -6.09 -0.38
CA PHE A 128 1.65 -5.59 0.43
C PHE A 128 2.80 -5.05 -0.44
N CYS A 129 3.20 -5.77 -1.48
CA CYS A 129 4.23 -5.28 -2.40
C CYS A 129 3.81 -3.98 -3.11
N HIS A 130 2.55 -3.89 -3.56
CA HIS A 130 2.01 -2.70 -4.22
C HIS A 130 2.02 -1.48 -3.30
N GLU A 131 1.46 -1.63 -2.10
CA GLU A 131 1.37 -0.52 -1.16
C GLU A 131 2.73 -0.08 -0.64
N ILE A 132 3.66 -1.01 -0.42
CA ILE A 132 5.04 -0.68 -0.02
C ILE A 132 5.78 0.05 -1.14
N ASP A 133 5.59 -0.33 -2.40
CA ASP A 133 6.14 0.39 -3.56
C ASP A 133 5.68 1.85 -3.60
N HIS A 134 4.40 2.13 -3.30
CA HIS A 134 3.90 3.50 -3.22
C HIS A 134 4.67 4.34 -2.20
N LEU A 135 5.09 3.75 -1.08
CA LEU A 135 5.88 4.45 -0.05
C LEU A 135 7.30 4.78 -0.53
N ASP A 136 7.77 4.10 -1.57
CA ASP A 136 9.05 4.32 -2.23
C ASP A 136 8.92 5.12 -3.53
N GLY A 137 7.73 5.65 -3.84
CA GLY A 137 7.47 6.44 -5.06
C GLY A 137 7.39 5.59 -6.34
N VAL A 138 7.22 4.29 -6.20
CA VAL A 138 7.15 3.32 -7.30
C VAL A 138 5.69 2.97 -7.56
N LEU A 139 5.29 2.94 -8.82
CA LEU A 139 3.95 2.58 -9.27
C LEU A 139 4.00 1.24 -10.02
N TYR A 140 2.89 0.49 -10.03
CA TYR A 140 2.85 -0.82 -10.69
C TYR A 140 3.22 -0.74 -12.18
N ILE A 141 2.91 0.37 -12.85
CA ILE A 141 3.27 0.64 -14.25
C ILE A 141 4.78 0.63 -14.51
N ASP A 142 5.61 0.89 -13.50
CA ASP A 142 7.06 0.81 -13.61
C ASP A 142 7.57 -0.64 -13.60
N LYS A 143 6.71 -1.58 -13.20
CA LYS A 143 7.00 -3.02 -13.07
C LYS A 143 6.26 -3.88 -14.08
N VAL A 144 5.44 -3.27 -14.95
CA VAL A 144 4.78 -3.97 -16.05
C VAL A 144 5.83 -4.59 -16.95
N GLN A 145 5.72 -5.89 -17.19
CA GLN A 145 6.61 -6.56 -18.13
C GLN A 145 6.40 -5.97 -19.52
N LYS A 146 7.46 -5.42 -20.11
CA LYS A 146 7.42 -5.03 -21.52
C LYS A 146 7.30 -6.32 -22.33
N THR A 147 6.19 -6.49 -23.02
CA THR A 147 6.11 -7.47 -24.11
C THR A 147 7.15 -7.04 -25.14
N VAL A 148 8.13 -7.91 -25.41
CA VAL A 148 9.11 -7.74 -26.50
C VAL A 148 8.39 -7.95 -27.82
#